data_AF-A0A060CEI8-F1
#
_entry.id   AF-A0A060CEI8-F1
#
_cell.length_a   1.000
_cell.length_b   1.000
_cell.length_c   1.000
_cell.angle_alpha   90.00
_cell.angle_beta   90.00
_cell.angle_gamma   90.00
#
_symmetry.space_group_name_H-M   'P 1'
#
loop_
_entity.id
_entity.type
_entity.pdbx_description
1 polymer ?
#
loop_
_entity_poly.entity_id
_entity_poly.type
_entity_poly.pdbx_seq_one_letter_code
_entity_poly.pdbx_strand_id
1 'polypeptide(L)'
;MDYVVALENENFASLAKLYDFNPKELAAYNELPVNGKLTPGQFVFLGKKKNKGADKTYKVQEGDTMYLIAQKAGIKVSKLYKLNKMEAGQQPKPDNFESENQKKIT
;
A
#
# COMPACT_ATOMS: atom_id res chain seq x y z
N MET A 1 -10.38 7.36 -2.90
CA MET A 1 -9.51 7.28 -1.72
C MET A 1 -8.38 8.20 -2.06
N ASP A 2 -8.26 9.26 -1.29
CA ASP A 2 -7.47 10.39 -1.75
C ASP A 2 -6.03 10.19 -1.30
N TYR A 3 -5.12 10.48 -2.21
CA TYR A 3 -3.69 10.35 -2.00
C TYR A 3 -2.97 11.48 -2.71
N VAL A 4 -1.75 11.73 -2.26
CA VAL A 4 -0.80 12.64 -2.90
C VAL A 4 0.48 11.89 -3.20
N VAL A 5 1.34 12.46 -4.06
CA VAL A 5 2.64 11.88 -4.36
C VAL A 5 3.68 12.68 -3.60
N ALA A 6 4.48 12.01 -2.77
CA ALA A 6 5.53 12.65 -1.99
C ALA A 6 6.58 13.27 -2.94
N LEU A 7 6.89 14.54 -2.72
CA LEU A 7 7.96 15.27 -3.38
C LEU A 7 9.27 15.15 -2.61
N GLU A 8 10.34 15.67 -3.21
CA GLU A 8 11.64 15.71 -2.56
C GLU A 8 11.59 16.52 -1.25
N ASN A 9 12.23 15.99 -0.21
CA ASN A 9 12.29 16.58 1.13
C ASN A 9 10.96 16.70 1.90
N GLU A 10 9.86 16.15 1.38
CA GLU A 10 8.60 16.08 2.12
C GLU A 10 8.62 15.00 3.21
N ASN A 11 7.82 15.23 4.25
CA ASN A 11 7.61 14.29 5.33
C ASN A 11 6.17 14.39 5.87
N PHE A 12 5.81 13.51 6.81
CA PHE A 12 4.47 13.52 7.38
C PHE A 12 4.12 14.83 8.10
N ALA A 13 5.09 15.55 8.68
CA ALA A 13 4.80 16.82 9.33
C ALA A 13 4.45 17.92 8.32
N SER A 14 5.21 18.03 7.22
CA SER A 14 4.93 19.02 6.16
C SER A 14 3.61 18.75 5.45
N LEU A 15 3.37 17.48 5.08
CA LEU A 15 2.13 17.08 4.41
C LEU A 15 0.91 17.20 5.33
N ALA A 16 1.03 16.76 6.58
CA ALA A 16 -0.09 16.88 7.52
C ALA A 16 -0.46 18.34 7.77
N LYS A 17 0.52 19.25 7.87
CA LYS A 17 0.23 20.69 7.96
C LYS A 17 -0.48 21.23 6.71
N LEU A 18 -0.05 20.81 5.51
CA LEU A 18 -0.61 21.28 4.25
C LEU A 18 -2.07 20.85 4.05
N TYR A 19 -2.39 19.63 4.46
CA TYR A 19 -3.72 19.02 4.26
C TYR A 19 -4.58 18.99 5.53
N ASP A 20 -4.18 19.73 6.58
CA ASP A 20 -4.89 19.85 7.87
C ASP A 20 -5.15 18.51 8.59
N PHE A 21 -4.10 17.68 8.68
CA PHE A 21 -4.10 16.42 9.42
C PHE A 21 -3.22 16.48 10.66
N ASN A 22 -3.43 15.53 11.58
CA ASN A 22 -2.42 15.20 12.59
C ASN A 22 -1.28 14.35 11.95
N PRO A 23 0.01 14.69 12.13
CA PRO A 23 1.12 13.93 11.54
C PRO A 23 1.15 12.45 11.91
N LYS A 24 0.80 12.11 13.16
CA LYS A 24 0.77 10.72 13.64
C LYS A 24 -0.37 9.94 12.99
N GLU A 25 -1.52 10.59 12.78
CA GLU A 25 -2.65 10.00 12.08
C GLU A 25 -2.34 9.76 10.60
N LEU A 26 -1.79 10.76 9.91
CA LEU A 26 -1.40 10.64 8.51
C LEU A 26 -0.36 9.52 8.33
N ALA A 27 0.65 9.46 9.21
CA ALA A 27 1.62 8.36 9.18
C ALA A 27 0.97 6.98 9.41
N ALA A 28 0.01 6.90 10.33
CA ALA A 28 -0.72 5.66 10.59
C ALA A 28 -1.56 5.18 9.39
N TYR A 29 -2.14 6.09 8.60
CA TYR A 29 -2.84 5.75 7.34
C TYR A 29 -1.89 5.14 6.30
N ASN A 30 -0.65 5.58 6.34
CA ASN A 30 0.41 5.14 5.45
C ASN A 30 1.18 3.92 5.97
N GLU A 31 0.76 3.36 7.12
CA GLU A 31 1.40 2.21 7.76
C GLU A 31 2.90 2.46 8.05
N LEU A 32 3.24 3.72 8.35
CA LEU A 32 4.60 4.18 8.62
C LEU A 32 4.68 4.86 10.00
N PRO A 33 5.86 4.88 10.65
CA PRO A 33 6.06 5.68 11.85
C PRO A 33 6.03 7.18 11.49
N VAL A 34 5.71 8.04 12.46
CA VAL A 34 5.59 9.50 12.24
C VAL A 34 6.88 10.16 11.74
N ASN A 35 8.04 9.61 12.12
CA ASN A 35 9.36 10.00 11.65
C ASN A 35 9.84 9.16 10.45
N GLY A 36 8.96 8.36 9.85
CA GLY A 36 9.24 7.57 8.66
C GLY A 36 9.60 8.49 7.49
N LYS A 37 10.66 8.12 6.77
CA LYS A 37 11.05 8.84 5.56
C LYS A 37 10.09 8.51 4.43
N LEU A 38 9.63 9.53 3.73
CA LEU A 38 8.92 9.37 2.47
C LEU A 38 9.95 9.32 1.35
N THR A 39 9.76 8.40 0.42
CA THR A 39 10.55 8.36 -0.81
C THR A 39 9.86 9.26 -1.84
N PRO A 40 10.59 10.12 -2.57
CA PRO A 40 9.98 10.87 -3.68
C PRO A 40 9.28 9.94 -4.67
N GLY A 41 8.08 10.29 -5.09
CA GLY A 41 7.23 9.44 -5.94
C GLY A 41 6.34 8.45 -5.17
N GLN A 42 6.47 8.33 -3.85
CA GLN A 42 5.64 7.45 -3.04
C GLN A 42 4.21 8.01 -2.88
N PHE A 43 3.20 7.15 -2.97
CA PHE A 43 1.83 7.52 -2.60
C PHE A 43 1.69 7.73 -1.09
N VAL A 44 1.12 8.88 -0.72
CA VAL A 44 0.76 9.24 0.65
C VAL A 44 -0.76 9.35 0.74
N PHE A 45 -1.37 8.41 1.43
CA PHE A 45 -2.82 8.30 1.59
C PHE A 45 -3.31 9.31 2.64
N LEU A 46 -4.31 10.12 2.27
CA LEU A 46 -4.96 11.11 3.14
C LEU A 46 -6.15 10.52 3.91
N GLY A 47 -6.20 9.19 4.02
CA GLY A 47 -7.30 8.49 4.68
C GLY A 47 -6.95 7.03 5.00
N LYS A 48 -7.78 6.37 5.81
CA LYS A 48 -7.59 4.96 6.17
C LYS A 48 -7.68 4.07 4.93
N LYS A 49 -6.63 3.28 4.68
CA LYS A 49 -6.66 2.22 3.64
C LYS A 49 -7.76 1.21 3.91
N LYS A 50 -8.34 0.69 2.82
CA LYS A 50 -9.42 -0.29 2.88
C LYS A 50 -8.89 -1.66 3.31
N ASN A 51 -9.81 -2.52 3.74
CA ASN A 51 -9.52 -3.91 4.06
C ASN A 51 -9.61 -4.86 2.85
N LYS A 52 -10.10 -4.36 1.71
CA LYS A 52 -10.30 -5.06 0.44
C LYS A 52 -10.08 -4.08 -0.71
N GLY A 53 -9.66 -4.58 -1.87
CA GLY A 53 -9.44 -3.78 -3.06
C GLY A 53 -10.72 -3.26 -3.66
N ALA A 54 -10.56 -2.33 -4.60
CA ALA A 54 -11.64 -1.96 -5.51
C ALA A 54 -11.98 -3.15 -6.43
N ASP A 55 -10.94 -3.77 -6.99
CA ASP A 55 -11.06 -4.94 -7.86
C ASP A 55 -11.01 -6.24 -7.07
N LYS A 56 -11.68 -7.27 -7.60
CA LYS A 56 -11.70 -8.61 -7.00
C LYS A 56 -10.40 -9.38 -7.21
N THR A 57 -9.59 -8.98 -8.20
CA THR A 57 -8.38 -9.68 -8.63
C THR A 57 -7.40 -8.71 -9.31
N TYR A 58 -6.12 -8.92 -9.08
CA TYR A 58 -4.99 -8.21 -9.65
C TYR A 58 -4.02 -9.26 -10.20
N LYS A 59 -3.50 -9.03 -11.42
CA LYS A 59 -2.51 -9.90 -12.05
C LYS A 59 -1.11 -9.41 -11.70
N VAL A 60 -0.33 -10.24 -11.00
CA VAL A 60 1.06 -9.94 -10.61
C VAL A 60 1.91 -9.72 -11.84
N GLN A 61 2.67 -8.64 -11.83
CA GLN A 61 3.67 -8.34 -12.84
C GLN A 61 5.08 -8.62 -12.30
N GLU A 62 6.03 -8.83 -13.20
CA GLU A 62 7.43 -8.94 -12.81
C GLU A 62 7.88 -7.67 -12.07
N GLY A 63 8.57 -7.85 -10.95
CA GLY A 63 8.99 -6.74 -10.08
C GLY A 63 7.91 -6.21 -9.12
N ASP A 64 6.67 -6.71 -9.16
CA ASP A 64 5.69 -6.37 -8.13
C ASP A 64 6.10 -6.92 -6.76
N THR A 65 5.78 -6.14 -5.72
CA THR A 65 5.87 -6.57 -4.33
C THR A 65 4.50 -6.48 -3.67
N MET A 66 4.29 -7.19 -2.56
CA MET A 66 3.05 -7.06 -1.78
C MET A 66 2.78 -5.60 -1.38
N TYR A 67 3.84 -4.85 -1.08
CA TYR A 67 3.75 -3.44 -0.76
C TYR A 67 3.23 -2.62 -1.93
N LEU A 68 3.83 -2.76 -3.12
CA LEU A 68 3.45 -1.99 -4.31
C LEU A 68 2.02 -2.30 -4.75
N ILE A 69 1.63 -3.57 -4.75
CA ILE A 69 0.25 -3.96 -5.09
C ILE A 69 -0.74 -3.37 -4.08
N ALA A 70 -0.43 -3.42 -2.79
CA ALA A 70 -1.28 -2.84 -1.76
C ALA A 70 -1.44 -1.31 -1.92
N GLN A 71 -0.37 -0.59 -2.30
CA GLN A 71 -0.47 0.84 -2.58
C GLN A 71 -1.34 1.10 -3.82
N LYS A 72 -1.08 0.40 -4.93
CA LYS A 72 -1.87 0.51 -6.18
C LYS A 72 -3.36 0.24 -5.93
N ALA A 73 -3.67 -0.73 -5.08
CA ALA A 73 -5.03 -1.14 -4.77
C ALA A 73 -5.70 -0.34 -3.62
N GLY A 74 -4.96 0.51 -2.90
CA GLY A 74 -5.45 1.23 -1.73
C GLY A 74 -5.84 0.34 -0.55
N ILE A 75 -5.17 -0.81 -0.39
CA ILE A 75 -5.43 -1.81 0.65
C ILE A 75 -4.30 -1.77 1.67
N LYS A 76 -4.59 -2.05 2.93
CA LYS A 76 -3.55 -2.33 3.93
C LYS A 76 -2.72 -3.54 3.50
N VAL A 77 -1.38 -3.43 3.56
CA VAL A 77 -0.48 -4.52 3.18
C VAL A 77 -0.79 -5.79 4.00
N SER A 78 -1.01 -5.61 5.30
CA SER A 78 -1.41 -6.70 6.21
C SER A 78 -2.72 -7.40 5.83
N LYS A 79 -3.66 -6.70 5.20
CA LYS A 79 -4.91 -7.27 4.72
C LYS A 79 -4.73 -8.00 3.41
N LEU A 80 -3.89 -7.47 2.52
CA LEU A 80 -3.54 -8.15 1.28
C LEU A 80 -2.89 -9.51 1.57
N TYR A 81 -1.95 -9.58 2.51
CA TYR A 81 -1.37 -10.84 3.01
C TYR A 81 -2.44 -11.83 3.49
N LYS A 82 -3.34 -11.38 4.37
CA LYS A 82 -4.42 -12.24 4.91
C LYS A 82 -5.38 -12.75 3.83
N LEU A 83 -5.75 -11.91 2.87
CA LEU A 83 -6.62 -12.30 1.75
C LEU A 83 -5.99 -13.38 0.87
N ASN A 84 -4.65 -13.36 0.75
CA ASN A 84 -3.87 -14.29 -0.05
C ASN A 84 -3.35 -15.50 0.73
N LYS A 85 -3.66 -15.60 2.03
CA LYS A 85 -3.09 -16.61 2.94
C LYS A 85 -1.56 -16.66 2.91
N MET A 86 -0.94 -15.49 2.77
CA MET A 86 0.51 -15.32 2.72
C MET A 86 1.03 -14.73 4.04
N GLU A 87 2.25 -15.10 4.40
CA GLU A 87 2.96 -14.58 5.57
C GLU A 87 3.69 -13.28 5.25
N ALA A 88 3.84 -12.41 6.25
CA ALA A 88 4.57 -11.16 6.10
C ALA A 88 6.00 -11.42 5.62
N GLY A 89 6.42 -10.71 4.56
CA GLY A 89 7.73 -10.91 3.92
C GLY A 89 7.66 -11.76 2.65
N GLN A 90 6.66 -12.64 2.51
CA GLN A 90 6.43 -13.34 1.24
C GLN A 90 6.08 -12.34 0.14
N GLN A 91 6.52 -12.63 -1.09
CA GLN A 91 6.28 -11.79 -2.26
C GLN A 91 5.39 -12.50 -3.28
N PRO A 92 4.55 -11.75 -4.02
CA PRO A 92 3.71 -12.32 -5.04
C PRO A 92 4.59 -12.89 -6.16
N LYS A 93 4.16 -13.98 -6.78
CA LYS A 93 4.85 -14.55 -7.94
C LYS A 93 4.03 -14.29 -9.20
N PRO A 94 4.68 -13.88 -10.32
CA PRO A 94 4.02 -13.88 -11.62
C PRO A 94 3.45 -15.27 -11.91
N ASP A 95 2.22 -15.29 -12.41
CA ASP A 95 1.41 -16.48 -12.63
C ASP A 95 1.96 -17.22 -13.89
N ASN A 96 3.02 -18.01 -13.72
CA ASN A 96 3.72 -18.64 -14.85
C ASN A 96 3.28 -20.08 -15.15
N PHE A 97 2.62 -20.80 -14.23
CA PHE A 97 2.10 -22.14 -14.53
C PHE A 97 0.88 -22.49 -13.68
N GLU A 98 -0.09 -23.14 -14.33
CA GLU A 98 -1.34 -23.66 -13.80
C GLU A 98 -1.21 -24.28 -12.40
N SER A 99 -1.76 -23.60 -11.40
CA SER A 99 -2.32 -24.28 -10.24
C SER A 99 -3.60 -23.56 -9.84
N GLU A 100 -4.72 -24.28 -9.87
CA GLU A 100 -6.07 -23.77 -9.61
C GLU A 100 -6.27 -23.16 -8.19
N ASN A 101 -5.21 -23.08 -7.38
CA ASN A 101 -5.22 -22.55 -6.02
C ASN A 101 -4.68 -21.12 -5.86
N GLN A 102 -4.40 -20.38 -6.94
CA GLN A 102 -3.82 -19.01 -6.86
C GLN A 102 -4.61 -17.94 -7.61
N LYS A 103 -5.91 -17.76 -7.32
CA LYS A 103 -6.60 -16.53 -7.77
C LYS A 103 -7.28 -15.81 -6.62
N LYS A 104 -6.56 -14.84 -6.04
CA LYS A 104 -7.09 -13.54 -5.59
C LYS A 104 -6.02 -12.61 -5.02
N ILE A 105 -5.70 -11.54 -5.74
CA ILE A 105 -4.93 -10.44 -5.18
C ILE A 105 -5.80 -9.20 -5.33
N THR A 106 -6.06 -8.46 -4.25
CA THR A 106 -7.05 -7.38 -4.05
C THR A 106 -8.47 -7.78 -3.63
#